data_AF-A0A933WTM6-F1
#
_entry.id   AF-A0A933WTM6-F1
#
_cell.length_a   1.000
_cell.length_b   1.000
_cell.length_c   1.000
_cell.angle_alpha   90.00
_cell.angle_beta   90.00
_cell.angle_gamma   90.00
#
_symmetry.space_group_name_H-M   'P 1'
#
loop_
_entity.id
_entity.type
_entity.pdbx_description
1 polymer ?
#
loop_
_entity_poly.entity_id
_entity_poly.type
_entity_poly.pdbx_seq_one_letter_code
_entity_poly.pdbx_strand_id
1 'polypeptide(L)'
;MKRFLTLFFAMLVIFVGMGISFATPPQTINFQGKLYNSSGTEIDSTVSMTFKIYDVATGGTALWTETQNVTVTDGVYSVILGSSTVITLAFDTQYYLGIKVGADSEMTPRYQLASVPYTFRASVTDSVDWTAITNKPAGFADDTDDEGNVGGTGSITGDMILDETLSGNDFPDEISITKLVANDKVFYIENTDTSAGYNTIALKGLAKGSNGTGVMGVNTADGSSPTDCSGIEGSATNYGTGVIGKGAIGGYFKATQTSSEYGVVIDSYNASSSNPGLKVNGNIVYTGTITDISDERLKENIKPITNALEKLLGINGVYYNLKDSTIKQIGVLAQDVQKTLPESVSLVGDKDYLGVDYTSLVPVLIEAMKELKLENDKLKERIELLEKK
;
A
#
# COMPACT_ATOMS: atom_id res chain seq x y z
N MET A 1 -51.61 19.19 -37.37
CA MET A 1 -50.34 18.71 -36.78
C MET A 1 -49.92 17.32 -37.27
N LYS A 2 -50.82 16.32 -37.37
CA LYS A 2 -50.44 14.95 -37.80
C LYS A 2 -49.76 14.87 -39.19
N ARG A 3 -50.21 15.65 -40.18
CA ARG A 3 -49.61 15.69 -41.54
C ARG A 3 -48.23 16.35 -41.62
N PHE A 4 -47.92 17.26 -40.70
CA PHE A 4 -46.62 17.96 -40.67
C PHE A 4 -45.55 17.06 -40.05
N LEU A 5 -45.94 16.25 -39.06
CA LEU A 5 -45.06 15.28 -38.42
C LEU A 5 -44.69 14.12 -39.37
N THR A 6 -45.61 13.67 -40.24
CA THR A 6 -45.32 12.61 -41.22
C THR A 6 -44.34 13.08 -42.31
N LEU A 7 -44.44 14.33 -42.75
CA LEU A 7 -43.51 14.93 -43.72
C LEU A 7 -42.12 15.15 -43.12
N PHE A 8 -42.04 15.55 -41.85
CA PHE A 8 -40.77 15.71 -41.15
C PHE A 8 -40.07 14.35 -40.94
N PHE A 9 -40.83 13.30 -40.61
CA PHE A 9 -40.29 11.94 -40.46
C PHE A 9 -39.85 11.34 -41.79
N ALA A 10 -40.59 11.60 -42.88
CA ALA A 10 -40.19 11.16 -44.22
C ALA A 10 -38.90 11.85 -44.71
N MET A 11 -38.72 13.13 -44.39
CA MET A 11 -37.51 13.88 -44.75
C MET A 11 -36.30 13.47 -43.91
N LEU A 12 -36.50 13.12 -42.63
CA LEU A 12 -35.46 12.59 -41.75
C LEU A 12 -34.97 11.19 -42.20
N VAL A 13 -35.88 10.33 -42.68
CA VAL A 13 -35.51 9.00 -43.20
C VAL A 13 -34.72 9.09 -44.51
N ILE A 14 -34.95 10.13 -45.34
CA ILE A 14 -34.18 10.36 -46.57
C ILE A 14 -32.76 10.86 -46.27
N PHE A 15 -32.56 11.61 -45.18
CA PHE A 15 -31.24 12.12 -44.79
C PHE A 15 -30.36 11.08 -44.05
N VAL A 16 -30.96 10.06 -43.43
CA VAL A 16 -30.23 8.97 -42.74
C VAL A 16 -29.78 7.86 -43.72
N GLY A 17 -30.28 7.85 -44.95
CA GLY A 17 -29.92 6.87 -45.99
C GLY A 17 -28.68 7.23 -46.84
N MET A 18 -28.08 8.42 -46.66
CA MET A 18 -26.85 8.79 -47.36
C MET A 18 -25.65 8.18 -46.65
N GLY A 19 -25.40 6.91 -46.95
CA GLY A 19 -24.20 6.20 -46.55
C GLY A 19 -22.97 6.96 -47.03
N ILE A 20 -22.05 7.17 -46.10
CA ILE A 20 -20.72 7.72 -46.36
C ILE A 20 -19.99 6.67 -47.19
N SER A 21 -19.87 6.89 -48.51
CA SER A 21 -19.07 6.00 -49.36
C SER A 21 -17.62 6.43 -49.23
N PHE A 22 -16.82 5.60 -48.56
CA PHE A 22 -15.37 5.78 -48.55
C PHE A 22 -14.87 5.47 -49.95
N ALA A 23 -14.34 6.48 -50.65
CA ALA A 23 -13.69 6.27 -51.93
C ALA A 23 -12.39 5.48 -51.67
N THR A 24 -12.42 4.18 -51.94
CA THR A 24 -11.21 3.37 -51.99
C THR A 24 -10.33 3.87 -53.14
N PRO A 25 -9.01 3.97 -52.96
CA PRO A 25 -8.11 4.34 -54.04
C PRO A 25 -8.33 3.41 -55.25
N PRO A 26 -8.34 3.92 -56.50
CA PRO A 26 -8.58 3.09 -57.67
C PRO A 26 -7.57 1.95 -57.75
N GLN A 27 -8.05 0.71 -57.71
CA GLN A 27 -7.22 -0.50 -57.88
C GLN A 27 -7.05 -0.81 -59.36
N THR A 28 -6.38 0.08 -60.09
CA THR A 28 -6.13 -0.04 -61.52
C THR A 28 -4.64 -0.17 -61.83
N ILE A 29 -4.32 -0.87 -62.93
CA ILE A 29 -2.94 -1.09 -63.37
C ILE A 29 -2.79 -0.54 -64.79
N ASN A 30 -1.80 0.32 -65.02
CA ASN A 30 -1.46 0.72 -66.38
C ASN A 30 -0.63 -0.36 -67.06
N PHE A 31 -0.96 -0.69 -68.30
CA PHE A 31 -0.19 -1.62 -69.11
C PHE A 31 -0.03 -1.06 -70.52
N GLN A 32 1.17 -1.17 -71.07
CA GLN A 32 1.48 -0.69 -72.41
C GLN A 32 2.26 -1.74 -73.17
N GLY A 33 2.06 -1.78 -74.48
CA GLY A 33 2.72 -2.75 -75.33
C GLY A 33 2.78 -2.29 -76.77
N LYS A 34 3.52 -3.05 -77.57
CA LYS A 34 3.56 -2.89 -79.01
C LYS A 34 3.01 -4.13 -79.69
N LEU A 35 2.10 -3.93 -80.63
CA LEU A 35 1.43 -4.98 -81.37
C LEU A 35 1.82 -4.93 -82.84
N TYR A 36 2.21 -6.09 -83.35
CA TYR A 36 2.53 -6.29 -84.76
C TYR A 36 1.58 -7.32 -85.35
N ASN A 37 1.28 -7.19 -86.63
CA ASN A 37 0.59 -8.24 -87.38
C ASN A 37 1.55 -9.42 -87.67
N SER A 38 1.02 -10.50 -88.23
CA SER A 38 1.80 -11.70 -88.61
C SER A 38 2.92 -11.45 -89.63
N SER A 39 2.88 -10.30 -90.33
CA SER A 39 3.90 -9.85 -91.29
C SER A 39 4.92 -8.88 -90.68
N GLY A 40 4.85 -8.60 -89.37
CA GLY A 40 5.75 -7.69 -88.67
C GLY A 40 5.46 -6.20 -88.87
N THR A 41 4.34 -5.85 -89.50
CA THR A 41 3.89 -4.46 -89.65
C THR A 41 3.10 -4.01 -88.43
N GLU A 42 3.29 -2.76 -88.04
CA GLU A 42 2.56 -2.11 -86.95
C GLU A 42 1.05 -2.03 -87.26
N ILE A 43 0.23 -2.25 -86.24
CA ILE A 43 -1.23 -2.14 -86.35
C ILE A 43 -1.64 -0.73 -85.92
N ASP A 44 -2.43 -0.05 -86.74
CA ASP A 44 -3.05 1.25 -86.45
C ASP A 44 -4.58 1.13 -86.54
N SER A 45 -5.17 0.37 -85.62
CA SER A 45 -6.62 0.18 -85.55
C SER A 45 -7.06 -0.18 -84.13
N THR A 46 -8.36 -0.07 -83.86
CA THR A 46 -8.96 -0.51 -82.61
C THR A 46 -9.18 -2.01 -82.64
N VAL A 47 -8.56 -2.74 -81.71
CA VAL A 47 -8.67 -4.20 -81.58
C VAL A 47 -9.26 -4.57 -80.21
N SER A 48 -10.07 -5.63 -80.18
CA SER A 48 -10.59 -6.16 -78.92
C SER A 48 -9.51 -7.02 -78.24
N MET A 49 -9.11 -6.66 -77.02
CA MET A 49 -8.12 -7.38 -76.24
C MET A 49 -8.74 -7.92 -74.96
N THR A 50 -8.50 -9.20 -74.66
CA THR A 50 -8.86 -9.82 -73.39
C THR A 50 -7.60 -10.00 -72.55
N PHE A 51 -7.62 -9.44 -71.35
CA PHE A 51 -6.59 -9.52 -70.34
C PHE A 51 -7.00 -10.48 -69.24
N LYS A 52 -6.07 -11.30 -68.77
CA LYS A 52 -6.31 -12.29 -67.72
C LYS A 52 -5.16 -12.32 -66.73
N ILE A 53 -5.45 -12.45 -65.44
CA ILE A 53 -4.43 -12.61 -64.39
C ILE A 53 -4.45 -14.04 -63.87
N TYR A 54 -3.24 -14.60 -63.70
CA TYR A 54 -2.99 -15.96 -63.21
C TYR A 54 -1.95 -15.95 -62.09
N ASP A 55 -2.01 -16.93 -61.20
CA ASP A 55 -0.99 -17.23 -60.18
C ASP A 55 0.12 -18.17 -60.68
N VAL A 56 0.01 -18.68 -61.92
CA VAL A 56 0.97 -19.59 -62.55
C VAL A 56 1.41 -19.11 -63.94
N ALA A 57 2.67 -19.38 -64.30
CA ALA A 57 3.27 -18.94 -65.57
C ALA A 57 2.66 -19.61 -66.82
N THR A 58 2.17 -20.85 -66.69
CA THR A 58 1.56 -21.65 -67.78
C THR A 58 0.38 -22.47 -67.27
N GLY A 59 -0.69 -22.60 -68.04
CA GLY A 59 -1.91 -23.33 -67.62
C GLY A 59 -2.73 -22.55 -66.58
N GLY A 60 -3.42 -23.28 -65.69
CA GLY A 60 -4.20 -22.70 -64.59
C GLY A 60 -5.52 -22.03 -65.01
N THR A 61 -6.33 -21.68 -63.99
CA THR A 61 -7.59 -20.94 -64.15
C THR A 61 -7.31 -19.45 -64.01
N ALA A 62 -7.97 -18.62 -64.83
CA ALA A 62 -7.83 -17.17 -64.71
C ALA A 62 -8.52 -16.69 -63.42
N LEU A 63 -7.78 -15.97 -62.58
CA LEU A 63 -8.28 -15.40 -61.32
C LEU A 63 -9.04 -14.09 -61.56
N TRP A 64 -8.69 -13.40 -62.65
CA TRP A 64 -9.36 -12.19 -63.10
C TRP A 64 -9.35 -12.13 -64.62
N THR A 65 -10.39 -11.55 -65.22
CA THR A 65 -10.53 -11.39 -66.66
C THR A 65 -11.24 -10.10 -66.98
N GLU A 66 -10.71 -9.35 -67.95
CA GLU A 66 -11.32 -8.15 -68.48
C GLU A 66 -11.14 -8.11 -70.00
N THR A 67 -12.16 -7.64 -70.72
CA THR A 67 -12.09 -7.44 -72.17
C THR A 67 -12.36 -5.98 -72.49
N GLN A 68 -11.45 -5.35 -73.23
CA GLN A 68 -11.53 -3.95 -73.61
C GLN A 68 -11.30 -3.79 -75.12
N ASN A 69 -11.91 -2.76 -75.71
CA ASN A 69 -11.58 -2.34 -77.07
C ASN A 69 -10.45 -1.31 -76.99
N VAL A 70 -9.26 -1.69 -77.45
CA VAL A 70 -8.02 -0.93 -77.31
C VAL A 70 -7.64 -0.30 -78.64
N THR A 71 -7.52 1.02 -78.68
CA THR A 71 -6.99 1.74 -79.85
C THR A 71 -5.47 1.62 -79.87
N VAL A 72 -4.93 1.08 -80.96
CA VAL A 72 -3.50 0.95 -81.22
C VAL A 72 -3.11 2.00 -82.25
N THR A 73 -2.06 2.78 -81.98
CA THR A 73 -1.54 3.79 -82.91
C THR A 73 -0.03 3.60 -83.06
N ASP A 74 0.45 3.54 -84.31
CA ASP A 74 1.84 3.18 -84.64
C ASP A 74 2.31 1.90 -83.94
N GLY A 75 1.40 0.93 -83.84
CA GLY A 75 1.61 -0.34 -83.14
C GLY A 75 1.63 -0.23 -81.61
N VAL A 76 1.65 0.96 -81.01
CA VAL A 76 1.68 1.15 -79.55
C VAL A 76 0.28 1.26 -78.98
N TYR A 77 0.05 0.63 -77.83
CA TYR A 77 -1.18 0.78 -77.06
C TYR A 77 -0.88 1.01 -75.58
N SER A 78 -1.81 1.69 -74.91
CA SER A 78 -1.82 1.89 -73.45
C SER A 78 -3.22 1.61 -72.94
N VAL A 79 -3.33 0.74 -71.94
CA VAL A 79 -4.59 0.29 -71.34
C VAL A 79 -4.54 0.42 -69.82
N ILE A 80 -5.69 0.68 -69.20
CA ILE A 80 -5.86 0.68 -67.75
C ILE A 80 -6.69 -0.55 -67.38
N LEU A 81 -6.04 -1.55 -66.81
CA LEU A 81 -6.65 -2.76 -66.27
C LEU A 81 -7.38 -2.43 -64.97
N GLY A 82 -8.52 -3.07 -64.73
CA GLY A 82 -9.36 -2.81 -63.55
C GLY A 82 -10.41 -1.73 -63.75
N SER A 83 -10.47 -1.11 -64.94
CA SER A 83 -11.40 -0.01 -65.22
C SER A 83 -12.83 -0.47 -65.48
N SER A 84 -13.02 -1.64 -66.11
CA SER A 84 -14.34 -2.24 -66.36
C SER A 84 -14.69 -3.35 -65.36
N THR A 85 -13.68 -4.10 -64.90
CA THR A 85 -13.85 -5.17 -63.91
C THR A 85 -12.84 -4.96 -62.79
N VAL A 86 -13.32 -4.57 -61.61
CA VAL A 86 -12.47 -4.25 -60.45
C VAL A 86 -11.53 -5.42 -60.13
N ILE A 87 -10.26 -5.12 -59.88
CA ILE A 87 -9.27 -6.10 -59.45
C ILE A 87 -9.35 -6.25 -57.93
N THR A 88 -9.69 -7.43 -57.43
CA THR A 88 -9.81 -7.73 -55.99
C THR A 88 -8.65 -8.61 -55.46
N LEU A 89 -7.62 -8.85 -56.27
CA LEU A 89 -6.46 -9.65 -55.92
C LEU A 89 -5.57 -8.90 -54.90
N ALA A 90 -4.98 -9.65 -53.97
CA ALA A 90 -4.19 -9.08 -52.88
C ALA A 90 -2.76 -8.66 -53.29
N PHE A 91 -2.24 -9.14 -54.43
CA PHE A 91 -0.87 -8.91 -54.88
C PHE A 91 0.21 -9.35 -53.86
N ASP A 92 -0.09 -10.40 -53.09
CA ASP A 92 0.76 -11.01 -52.06
C ASP A 92 1.60 -12.21 -52.56
N THR A 93 1.34 -12.66 -53.78
CA THR A 93 2.09 -13.71 -54.49
C THR A 93 2.44 -13.28 -55.91
N GLN A 94 3.26 -14.07 -56.60
CA GLN A 94 3.64 -13.78 -57.99
C GLN A 94 2.46 -13.98 -58.95
N TYR A 95 2.08 -12.92 -59.66
CA TYR A 95 1.04 -12.96 -60.69
C TYR A 95 1.60 -12.79 -62.10
N TYR A 96 0.86 -13.31 -63.09
CA TYR A 96 1.18 -13.26 -64.51
C TYR A 96 0.00 -12.72 -65.31
N LEU A 97 0.26 -11.82 -66.25
CA LEU A 97 -0.71 -11.24 -67.18
C LEU A 97 -0.68 -12.02 -68.52
N GLY A 98 -1.83 -12.62 -68.85
CA GLY A 98 -2.11 -13.20 -70.15
C GLY A 98 -2.86 -12.19 -71.03
N ILE A 99 -2.48 -12.14 -72.31
CA ILE A 99 -3.06 -11.22 -73.29
C ILE A 99 -3.55 -12.03 -74.48
N LYS A 100 -4.82 -11.82 -74.86
CA LYS A 100 -5.43 -12.41 -76.06
C LYS A 100 -5.95 -11.28 -76.93
N VAL A 101 -5.55 -11.25 -78.20
CA VAL A 101 -5.98 -10.23 -79.16
C VAL A 101 -6.99 -10.85 -80.13
N GLY A 102 -8.22 -10.34 -80.13
CA GLY A 102 -9.30 -10.81 -81.01
C GLY A 102 -9.52 -12.33 -80.95
N ALA A 103 -9.40 -12.98 -82.10
CA ALA A 103 -9.60 -14.42 -82.26
C ALA A 103 -8.32 -15.25 -82.05
N ASP A 104 -7.16 -14.60 -81.83
CA ASP A 104 -5.89 -15.30 -81.70
C ASP A 104 -5.81 -16.13 -80.42
N SER A 105 -4.84 -17.05 -80.37
CA SER A 105 -4.52 -17.73 -79.12
C SER A 105 -3.90 -16.75 -78.12
N GLU A 106 -4.07 -17.02 -76.82
CA GLU A 106 -3.43 -16.23 -75.76
C GLU A 106 -1.90 -16.24 -75.95
N MET A 107 -1.28 -15.07 -75.87
CA MET A 107 0.16 -14.91 -76.10
C MET A 107 0.96 -15.68 -75.05
N THR A 108 2.03 -16.34 -75.49
CA THR A 108 2.98 -17.05 -74.63
C THR A 108 4.41 -16.54 -74.90
N PRO A 109 5.26 -16.36 -73.89
CA PRO A 109 5.00 -16.53 -72.45
C PRO A 109 4.11 -15.42 -71.87
N ARG A 110 3.44 -15.69 -70.74
CA ARG A 110 2.70 -14.67 -70.00
C ARG A 110 3.65 -13.63 -69.42
N TYR A 111 3.19 -12.38 -69.32
CA TYR A 111 3.98 -11.30 -68.77
C TYR A 111 4.00 -11.38 -67.25
N GLN A 112 5.18 -11.51 -66.64
CA GLN A 112 5.32 -11.53 -65.18
C GLN A 112 5.04 -10.13 -64.62
N LEU A 113 4.04 -10.00 -63.74
CA LEU A 113 3.77 -8.72 -63.08
C LEU A 113 4.85 -8.49 -62.00
N ALA A 114 5.58 -7.39 -62.14
CA ALA A 114 6.63 -6.99 -61.21
C ALA A 114 6.19 -5.78 -60.38
N SER A 115 6.70 -5.70 -59.16
CA SER A 115 6.53 -4.53 -58.29
C SER A 115 7.20 -3.30 -58.89
N VAL A 116 6.56 -2.14 -58.76
CA VAL A 116 7.19 -0.86 -59.09
C VAL A 116 8.21 -0.48 -58.00
N PRO A 117 9.33 0.19 -58.32
CA PRO A 117 10.38 0.50 -57.33
C PRO A 117 9.89 1.17 -56.04
N TYR A 118 8.86 2.01 -56.12
CA TYR A 118 8.27 2.69 -54.96
C TYR A 118 7.43 1.78 -54.04
N THR A 119 6.88 0.66 -54.52
CA THR A 119 6.11 -0.26 -53.65
C THR A 119 6.99 -1.10 -52.74
N PHE A 120 8.30 -1.23 -53.02
CA PHE A 120 9.23 -1.89 -52.10
C PHE A 120 9.32 -1.17 -50.74
N ARG A 121 9.22 0.17 -50.73
CA ARG A 121 9.16 0.97 -49.49
C ARG A 121 7.82 0.86 -48.76
N ALA A 122 6.74 0.49 -49.44
CA ALA A 122 5.44 0.27 -48.77
C ALA A 122 5.43 -0.99 -47.88
N SER A 123 6.30 -1.96 -48.17
CA SER A 123 6.49 -3.16 -47.33
C SER A 123 7.25 -2.87 -46.03
N VAL A 124 7.92 -1.71 -45.94
CA VAL A 124 8.71 -1.28 -44.78
C VAL A 124 8.30 0.16 -44.46
N THR A 125 7.19 0.33 -43.74
CA THR A 125 6.79 1.65 -43.24
C THR A 125 7.83 2.15 -42.23
N ASP A 126 8.60 3.17 -42.62
CA ASP A 126 9.62 3.81 -41.76
C ASP A 126 9.00 4.48 -40.51
N SER A 127 7.73 4.87 -40.59
CA SER A 127 6.97 5.46 -39.49
C SER A 127 5.48 5.44 -39.83
N VAL A 128 4.64 5.09 -38.86
CA VAL A 128 3.18 5.28 -38.91
C VAL A 128 2.83 6.25 -37.80
N ASP A 129 2.05 7.28 -38.12
CA ASP A 129 1.47 8.15 -37.10
C ASP A 129 0.44 7.34 -36.30
N TRP A 130 0.72 7.14 -35.01
CA TRP A 130 -0.13 6.37 -34.10
C TRP A 130 -1.56 6.89 -34.06
N THR A 131 -1.79 8.19 -34.30
CA THR A 131 -3.12 8.79 -34.28
C THR A 131 -4.01 8.36 -35.46
N ALA A 132 -3.40 7.86 -36.55
CA ALA A 132 -4.11 7.43 -37.76
C ALA A 132 -4.54 5.95 -37.73
N ILE A 133 -4.13 5.17 -36.73
CA ILE A 133 -4.47 3.75 -36.60
C ILE A 133 -5.83 3.61 -35.92
N THR A 134 -6.81 3.08 -36.65
CA THR A 134 -8.15 2.77 -36.12
C THR A 134 -8.25 1.29 -35.72
N ASN A 135 -9.05 0.97 -34.70
CA ASN A 135 -9.19 -0.39 -34.12
C ASN A 135 -7.92 -0.94 -33.44
N LYS A 136 -7.19 -0.11 -32.68
CA LYS A 136 -6.10 -0.59 -31.82
C LYS A 136 -6.64 -1.57 -30.77
N PRO A 137 -6.04 -2.77 -30.58
CA PRO A 137 -6.35 -3.62 -29.44
C PRO A 137 -6.12 -2.87 -28.13
N ALA A 138 -6.90 -3.17 -27.08
CA ALA A 138 -6.92 -2.38 -25.85
C ALA A 138 -5.56 -2.21 -25.15
N GLY A 139 -4.62 -3.14 -25.37
CA GLY A 139 -3.26 -3.06 -24.82
C GLY A 139 -2.29 -2.12 -25.56
N PHE A 140 -2.74 -1.40 -26.60
CA PHE A 140 -1.91 -0.49 -27.41
C PHE A 140 -2.53 0.91 -27.54
N ALA A 141 -3.41 1.30 -26.62
CA ALA A 141 -4.22 2.51 -26.72
C ALA A 141 -3.60 3.76 -26.07
N ASP A 142 -2.43 3.66 -25.47
CA ASP A 142 -1.76 4.74 -24.71
C ASP A 142 -0.70 5.53 -25.50
N ASP A 143 -0.50 5.18 -26.78
CA ASP A 143 0.45 5.83 -27.69
C ASP A 143 1.91 5.79 -27.20
N THR A 144 2.23 4.88 -26.27
CA THR A 144 3.59 4.61 -25.78
C THR A 144 3.92 3.12 -25.97
N ASP A 145 5.08 2.83 -26.56
CA ASP A 145 5.62 1.47 -26.47
C ASP A 145 6.14 1.28 -25.04
N ASP A 146 5.50 0.40 -24.26
CA ASP A 146 6.00 -0.07 -22.96
C ASP A 146 6.70 -1.42 -23.13
N GLU A 147 7.54 -1.56 -24.16
CA GLU A 147 8.54 -2.62 -24.15
C GLU A 147 9.83 -2.12 -23.50
N GLY A 148 9.71 -1.84 -22.20
CA GLY A 148 10.85 -1.73 -21.31
C GLY A 148 11.26 -0.29 -21.03
N ASN A 149 10.66 0.29 -20.00
CA ASN A 149 11.37 0.94 -18.88
C ASN A 149 10.35 1.77 -18.10
N VAL A 150 9.79 1.20 -17.03
CA VAL A 150 8.98 1.92 -16.04
C VAL A 150 9.88 2.77 -15.12
N GLY A 151 10.87 3.45 -15.70
CA GLY A 151 11.84 4.32 -15.03
C GLY A 151 11.42 5.79 -15.00
N GLY A 152 10.16 6.09 -15.31
CA GLY A 152 9.59 7.42 -15.15
C GLY A 152 8.96 7.57 -13.77
N THR A 153 9.28 8.66 -13.07
CA THR A 153 8.67 9.10 -11.79
C THR A 153 7.20 9.53 -11.96
N GLY A 154 6.40 8.74 -12.67
CA GLY A 154 4.98 8.94 -12.91
C GLY A 154 4.16 8.07 -11.96
N SER A 155 3.28 8.71 -11.18
CA SER A 155 2.30 8.06 -10.32
C SER A 155 1.51 6.99 -11.07
N ILE A 156 1.65 5.72 -10.68
CA ILE A 156 0.83 4.62 -11.20
C ILE A 156 -0.57 4.74 -10.58
N THR A 157 -1.52 5.30 -11.34
CA THR A 157 -2.92 5.47 -10.90
C THR A 157 -3.82 4.32 -11.39
N GLY A 158 -3.45 3.07 -11.09
CA GLY A 158 -4.23 1.86 -11.41
C GLY A 158 -3.92 0.70 -10.46
N ASP A 159 -4.82 -0.29 -10.39
CA ASP A 159 -4.66 -1.49 -9.55
C ASP A 159 -3.38 -2.26 -9.94
N MET A 160 -2.39 -2.29 -9.05
CA MET A 160 -1.14 -3.03 -9.26
C MET A 160 -1.28 -4.44 -8.68
N ILE A 161 -1.29 -5.46 -9.55
CA ILE A 161 -1.09 -6.85 -9.14
C ILE A 161 0.40 -7.16 -9.30
N LEU A 162 1.13 -7.19 -8.20
CA LEU A 162 2.52 -7.66 -8.15
C LEU A 162 2.51 -9.20 -8.05
N ASP A 163 2.73 -9.89 -9.17
CA ASP A 163 2.84 -11.37 -9.22
C ASP A 163 4.29 -11.88 -9.09
N GLU A 164 5.28 -10.98 -8.94
CA GLU A 164 6.68 -11.37 -8.78
C GLU A 164 7.37 -10.74 -7.56
N THR A 165 8.30 -11.50 -6.99
CA THR A 165 9.14 -11.08 -5.87
C THR A 165 10.16 -10.04 -6.38
N LEU A 166 9.94 -8.77 -6.03
CA LEU A 166 10.92 -7.70 -6.27
C LEU A 166 12.19 -7.99 -5.47
N SER A 167 13.33 -8.14 -6.15
CA SER A 167 14.65 -8.29 -5.52
C SER A 167 15.66 -7.37 -6.19
N GLY A 168 16.42 -6.63 -5.39
CA GLY A 168 17.37 -5.60 -5.85
C GLY A 168 17.19 -4.26 -5.14
N ASN A 169 18.15 -3.35 -5.32
CA ASN A 169 18.15 -2.00 -4.73
C ASN A 169 17.17 -1.01 -5.41
N ASP A 170 16.27 -1.50 -6.27
CA ASP A 170 15.28 -0.71 -7.01
C ASP A 170 13.96 -0.57 -6.22
N PHE A 171 14.03 -0.23 -4.94
CA PHE A 171 12.83 0.25 -4.23
C PHE A 171 12.62 1.71 -4.62
N PRO A 172 11.42 2.11 -5.11
CA PRO A 172 11.13 3.53 -5.26
C PRO A 172 11.17 4.22 -3.89
N ASP A 173 11.57 5.49 -3.85
CA ASP A 173 11.64 6.30 -2.63
C ASP A 173 10.30 6.33 -1.87
N GLU A 174 9.18 6.10 -2.56
CA GLU A 174 7.85 5.95 -1.99
C GLU A 174 7.03 4.88 -2.74
N ILE A 175 6.39 3.96 -2.01
CA ILE A 175 5.32 3.08 -2.54
C ILE A 175 4.01 3.49 -1.88
N SER A 176 3.15 4.20 -2.62
CA SER A 176 1.83 4.62 -2.15
C SER A 176 0.77 3.55 -2.50
N ILE A 177 0.50 2.60 -1.58
CA ILE A 177 -0.59 1.62 -1.74
C ILE A 177 -1.88 2.22 -1.19
N THR A 178 -2.64 2.90 -2.05
CA THR A 178 -3.90 3.57 -1.68
C THR A 178 -4.99 2.57 -1.24
N LYS A 179 -4.95 1.31 -1.73
CA LYS A 179 -5.92 0.27 -1.39
C LYS A 179 -5.39 -1.13 -1.73
N LEU A 180 -5.24 -2.01 -0.75
CA LEU A 180 -5.12 -3.46 -0.99
C LEU A 180 -6.45 -4.12 -0.62
N VAL A 181 -7.14 -4.73 -1.57
CA VAL A 181 -8.39 -5.46 -1.33
C VAL A 181 -8.13 -6.96 -1.42
N ALA A 182 -8.27 -7.67 -0.31
CA ALA A 182 -8.28 -9.13 -0.30
C ALA A 182 -9.54 -9.62 0.43
N ASN A 183 -10.41 -10.36 -0.27
CA ASN A 183 -11.64 -10.95 0.29
C ASN A 183 -12.50 -9.95 1.09
N ASP A 184 -12.91 -8.83 0.47
CA ASP A 184 -13.71 -7.75 1.07
C ASP A 184 -13.08 -6.97 2.25
N LYS A 185 -11.77 -7.13 2.50
CA LYS A 185 -11.04 -6.36 3.51
C LYS A 185 -10.16 -5.31 2.83
N VAL A 186 -10.29 -4.05 3.25
CA VAL A 186 -9.52 -2.93 2.73
C VAL A 186 -8.32 -2.67 3.65
N PHE A 187 -7.13 -2.67 3.07
CA PHE A 187 -5.89 -2.27 3.72
C PHE A 187 -5.47 -0.89 3.22
N TYR A 188 -5.22 0.05 4.13
CA TYR A 188 -4.67 1.36 3.82
C TYR A 188 -3.22 1.42 4.32
N ILE A 189 -2.30 1.82 3.44
CA ILE A 189 -0.92 2.14 3.78
C ILE A 189 -0.70 3.62 3.45
N GLU A 190 -0.38 4.42 4.46
CA GLU A 190 -0.14 5.87 4.33
C GLU A 190 1.31 6.14 4.76
N ASN A 191 2.13 6.66 3.84
CA ASN A 191 3.45 7.20 4.17
C ASN A 191 3.26 8.70 4.46
N THR A 192 3.67 9.16 5.64
CA THR A 192 3.51 10.56 6.06
C THR A 192 4.81 11.34 6.10
N ASP A 193 5.94 10.77 5.68
CA ASP A 193 7.22 11.49 5.71
C ASP A 193 7.58 12.08 4.34
N THR A 194 7.97 13.35 4.32
CA THR A 194 8.33 14.12 3.10
C THR A 194 9.81 14.49 3.07
N SER A 195 10.63 13.94 3.99
CA SER A 195 12.06 14.22 4.09
C SER A 195 12.90 12.98 3.83
N ALA A 196 13.84 13.08 2.89
CA ALA A 196 14.72 11.99 2.45
C ALA A 196 15.49 11.38 3.62
N GLY A 197 15.07 10.20 4.09
CA GLY A 197 15.81 9.48 5.12
C GLY A 197 15.21 8.18 5.63
N TYR A 198 13.89 8.06 5.80
CA TYR A 198 13.31 6.91 6.51
C TYR A 198 11.89 6.58 6.04
N ASN A 199 11.62 5.30 5.74
CA ASN A 199 10.29 4.83 5.32
C ASN A 199 9.53 4.22 6.50
N THR A 200 8.42 4.83 6.90
CA THR A 200 7.47 4.21 7.84
C THR A 200 6.26 3.65 7.11
N ILE A 201 5.98 2.36 7.28
CA ILE A 201 4.75 1.71 6.78
C ILE A 201 3.73 1.70 7.92
N ALA A 202 2.65 2.49 7.81
CA ALA A 202 1.51 2.43 8.71
C ALA A 202 0.43 1.49 8.14
N LEU A 203 0.00 0.47 8.89
CA LEU A 203 -1.01 -0.50 8.47
C LEU A 203 -2.32 -0.27 9.24
N LYS A 204 -3.34 0.33 8.61
CA LYS A 204 -4.67 0.54 9.24
C LYS A 204 -5.62 -0.63 8.93
N GLY A 205 -5.97 -1.42 9.95
CA GLY A 205 -6.98 -2.48 9.85
C GLY A 205 -8.28 -2.13 10.58
N LEU A 206 -9.40 -1.95 9.87
CA LEU A 206 -10.74 -1.88 10.48
C LEU A 206 -11.30 -3.29 10.67
N ALA A 207 -11.32 -3.79 11.91
CA ALA A 207 -11.95 -5.07 12.24
C ALA A 207 -13.48 -4.88 12.42
N LYS A 208 -14.29 -5.50 11.55
CA LYS A 208 -15.74 -5.61 11.72
C LYS A 208 -16.12 -7.06 12.02
N GLY A 209 -16.41 -7.40 13.28
CA GLY A 209 -16.91 -8.73 13.69
C GLY A 209 -16.51 -9.17 15.11
N SER A 210 -17.26 -10.11 15.68
CA SER A 210 -17.21 -10.54 17.10
C SER A 210 -15.92 -11.23 17.56
N ASN A 211 -14.93 -11.44 16.67
CA ASN A 211 -13.66 -12.14 16.92
C ASN A 211 -12.47 -11.50 16.17
N GLY A 212 -12.49 -10.17 15.95
CA GLY A 212 -11.45 -9.48 15.18
C GLY A 212 -10.20 -9.17 16.02
N THR A 213 -9.03 -9.59 15.55
CA THR A 213 -7.73 -9.10 16.03
C THR A 213 -7.38 -7.79 15.31
N GLY A 214 -7.29 -6.68 16.06
CA GLY A 214 -6.74 -5.41 15.57
C GLY A 214 -5.20 -5.45 15.58
N VAL A 215 -4.55 -4.82 14.59
CA VAL A 215 -3.11 -4.99 14.32
C VAL A 215 -2.33 -3.67 14.44
N MET A 216 -1.24 -3.76 15.22
CA MET A 216 0.08 -3.10 15.21
C MET A 216 0.26 -1.62 15.57
N GLY A 217 1.17 -1.43 16.54
CA GLY A 217 1.75 -0.17 16.98
C GLY A 217 2.92 0.30 16.13
N VAL A 218 3.22 1.59 16.28
CA VAL A 218 4.29 2.35 15.62
C VAL A 218 5.66 1.95 16.16
N ASN A 219 6.68 1.90 15.29
CA ASN A 219 8.09 1.78 15.66
C ASN A 219 8.88 2.97 15.09
N THR A 220 9.53 3.72 15.97
CA THR A 220 10.69 4.57 15.66
C THR A 220 11.87 3.99 16.44
N ALA A 221 12.99 3.73 15.76
CA ALA A 221 14.25 3.41 16.43
C ALA A 221 15.34 4.30 15.84
N ASP A 222 15.80 5.26 16.65
CA ASP A 222 17.07 5.97 16.47
C ASP A 222 18.23 5.11 17.02
N GLY A 223 19.38 5.18 16.39
CA GLY A 223 20.59 4.45 16.74
C GLY A 223 21.24 4.94 18.05
N SER A 224 21.85 3.97 18.73
CA SER A 224 22.76 4.03 19.89
C SER A 224 22.20 4.07 21.32
N SER A 225 20.88 4.23 21.54
CA SER A 225 20.27 3.91 22.84
C SER A 225 18.75 3.67 22.69
N PRO A 226 18.25 2.42 22.73
CA PRO A 226 16.86 2.12 22.39
C PRO A 226 15.92 2.47 23.55
N THR A 227 15.32 3.66 23.53
CA THR A 227 14.31 4.11 24.52
C THR A 227 12.92 4.37 23.94
N ASP A 228 12.64 3.98 22.70
CA ASP A 228 11.37 4.32 22.06
C ASP A 228 10.30 3.24 22.27
N CYS A 229 9.20 3.65 22.92
CA CYS A 229 8.08 2.81 23.32
C CYS A 229 6.99 2.74 22.21
N SER A 230 6.59 1.52 21.87
CA SER A 230 5.52 1.17 20.94
C SER A 230 4.18 0.94 21.65
N GLY A 231 3.22 1.87 21.55
CA GLY A 231 1.87 1.68 22.10
C GLY A 231 0.95 0.93 21.13
N ILE A 232 0.36 -0.21 21.54
CA ILE A 232 -0.74 -0.89 20.86
C ILE A 232 -2.04 -0.58 21.60
N GLU A 233 -2.99 0.11 20.98
CA GLU A 233 -4.37 0.18 21.47
C GLU A 233 -5.17 -0.98 20.87
N GLY A 234 -5.39 -2.03 21.68
CA GLY A 234 -6.25 -3.15 21.32
C GLY A 234 -7.50 -3.16 22.20
N SER A 235 -8.66 -2.84 21.62
CA SER A 235 -9.96 -3.04 22.29
C SER A 235 -10.58 -4.36 21.82
N ALA A 236 -10.82 -5.28 22.75
CA ALA A 236 -11.51 -6.56 22.50
C ALA A 236 -12.65 -6.73 23.51
N THR A 237 -13.78 -7.28 23.07
CA THR A 237 -15.01 -7.39 23.87
C THR A 237 -15.02 -8.56 24.86
N ASN A 238 -14.07 -9.50 24.78
CA ASN A 238 -14.04 -10.71 25.63
C ASN A 238 -12.68 -11.01 26.27
N TYR A 239 -11.56 -10.92 25.53
CA TYR A 239 -10.20 -11.13 26.06
C TYR A 239 -9.20 -10.32 25.22
N GLY A 240 -8.66 -9.23 25.78
CA GLY A 240 -7.67 -8.39 25.11
C GLY A 240 -6.59 -7.97 26.09
N THR A 241 -5.32 -8.18 25.71
CA THR A 241 -4.18 -7.56 26.39
C THR A 241 -3.66 -6.46 25.47
N GLY A 242 -3.93 -5.21 25.82
CA GLY A 242 -3.25 -4.06 25.22
C GLY A 242 -1.92 -3.90 25.95
N VAL A 243 -0.80 -4.05 25.23
CA VAL A 243 0.55 -3.75 25.73
C VAL A 243 0.90 -2.35 25.25
N ILE A 244 1.03 -1.42 26.18
CA ILE A 244 1.55 -0.08 25.88
C ILE A 244 3.07 -0.11 26.15
N GLY A 245 3.87 -0.18 25.08
CA GLY A 245 5.32 -0.01 25.11
C GLY A 245 6.12 -1.27 25.44
N LYS A 246 6.83 -1.85 24.46
CA LYS A 246 7.92 -2.82 24.72
C LYS A 246 9.24 -2.28 24.17
N GLY A 247 10.01 -1.60 25.04
CA GLY A 247 11.42 -1.25 24.81
C GLY A 247 12.37 -2.25 25.49
N ALA A 248 13.66 -2.17 25.20
CA ALA A 248 14.70 -2.99 25.86
C ALA A 248 14.86 -2.65 27.36
N ILE A 249 14.44 -1.44 27.76
CA ILE A 249 14.35 -0.95 29.13
C ILE A 249 13.03 -0.15 29.21
N GLY A 250 11.98 -0.72 29.80
CA GLY A 250 10.69 -0.04 29.91
C GLY A 250 9.63 -0.85 30.68
N GLY A 251 8.81 -0.15 31.47
CA GLY A 251 7.61 -0.74 32.07
C GLY A 251 6.49 -0.79 31.03
N TYR A 252 5.70 -1.86 31.06
CA TYR A 252 4.55 -2.01 30.15
C TYR A 252 3.25 -2.01 30.93
N PHE A 253 2.21 -1.41 30.35
CA PHE A 253 0.86 -1.54 30.86
C PHE A 253 0.22 -2.79 30.25
N LYS A 254 -0.27 -3.70 31.08
CA LYS A 254 -1.08 -4.86 30.65
C LYS A 254 -2.49 -4.69 31.19
N ALA A 255 -3.42 -4.32 30.33
CA ALA A 255 -4.84 -4.44 30.65
C ALA A 255 -5.21 -5.93 30.56
N THR A 256 -5.59 -6.55 31.68
CA THR A 256 -6.08 -7.94 31.69
C THR A 256 -7.53 -7.93 32.15
N GLN A 257 -8.43 -8.49 31.33
CA GLN A 257 -9.74 -8.96 31.79
C GLN A 257 -9.74 -10.48 31.72
N THR A 258 -9.70 -11.13 32.88
CA THR A 258 -10.16 -12.51 33.03
C THR A 258 -11.46 -12.49 33.85
N SER A 259 -12.17 -13.62 33.92
CA SER A 259 -13.35 -13.76 34.79
C SER A 259 -13.08 -13.47 36.28
N SER A 260 -11.80 -13.31 36.67
CA SER A 260 -11.33 -13.17 38.06
C SER A 260 -10.51 -11.90 38.31
N GLU A 261 -10.13 -11.16 37.27
CA GLU A 261 -9.13 -10.09 37.38
C GLU A 261 -9.48 -8.93 36.44
N TYR A 262 -9.78 -7.77 37.02
CA TYR A 262 -10.07 -6.52 36.33
C TYR A 262 -8.97 -5.52 36.72
N GLY A 263 -8.05 -5.17 35.81
CA GLY A 263 -7.06 -4.15 36.15
C GLY A 263 -5.98 -3.84 35.12
N VAL A 264 -5.27 -2.75 35.42
CA VAL A 264 -4.01 -2.37 34.79
C VAL A 264 -2.88 -2.97 35.62
N VAL A 265 -2.15 -3.92 35.06
CA VAL A 265 -0.91 -4.44 35.65
C VAL A 265 0.25 -3.62 35.10
N ILE A 266 1.06 -3.04 35.99
CA ILE A 266 2.31 -2.36 35.65
C ILE A 266 3.43 -3.30 36.05
N ASP A 267 4.16 -3.78 35.06
CA ASP A 267 5.27 -4.71 35.26
C ASP A 267 6.51 -4.21 34.52
N SER A 268 7.68 -4.56 35.04
CA SER A 268 8.97 -4.09 34.56
C SER A 268 9.79 -5.27 34.06
N TYR A 269 10.13 -5.27 32.76
CA TYR A 269 11.04 -6.27 32.21
C TYR A 269 12.49 -5.89 32.54
N ASN A 270 13.23 -6.76 33.25
CA ASN A 270 14.61 -6.54 33.70
C ASN A 270 14.83 -5.31 34.61
N ALA A 271 13.92 -5.00 35.52
CA ALA A 271 14.21 -3.98 36.53
C ALA A 271 15.35 -4.46 37.44
N SER A 272 16.46 -3.70 37.47
CA SER A 272 17.36 -3.73 38.62
C SER A 272 16.56 -3.36 39.87
N SER A 273 16.87 -3.97 41.01
CA SER A 273 16.16 -3.79 42.29
C SER A 273 16.16 -2.36 42.86
N SER A 274 16.70 -1.39 42.12
CA SER A 274 16.86 0.01 42.55
C SER A 274 15.80 0.97 41.99
N ASN A 275 15.00 0.57 40.99
CA ASN A 275 13.98 1.46 40.39
C ASN A 275 12.55 1.07 40.79
N PRO A 276 11.70 2.03 41.21
CA PRO A 276 10.31 1.75 41.58
C PRO A 276 9.49 1.34 40.36
N GLY A 277 8.70 0.27 40.49
CA GLY A 277 7.79 -0.20 39.44
C GLY A 277 6.64 0.78 39.11
N LEU A 278 6.35 1.72 40.01
CA LEU A 278 5.36 2.77 39.82
C LEU A 278 5.84 4.08 40.48
N LYS A 279 6.05 5.14 39.69
CA LYS A 279 6.29 6.51 40.17
C LYS A 279 5.10 7.38 39.76
N VAL A 280 4.36 7.92 40.74
CA VAL A 280 3.21 8.80 40.50
C VAL A 280 3.59 10.23 40.85
N ASN A 281 3.34 11.18 39.94
CA ASN A 281 3.39 12.60 40.26
C ASN A 281 1.97 13.06 40.64
N GLY A 282 1.77 13.39 41.92
CA GLY A 282 0.48 13.81 42.47
C GLY A 282 -0.09 12.81 43.48
N ASN A 283 -1.40 12.92 43.74
CA ASN A 283 -2.09 12.11 44.74
C ASN A 283 -2.59 10.79 44.15
N ILE A 284 -2.55 9.72 44.95
CA ILE A 284 -3.18 8.44 44.63
C ILE A 284 -4.51 8.36 45.40
N VAL A 285 -5.63 8.19 44.69
CA VAL A 285 -6.94 7.92 45.27
C VAL A 285 -7.35 6.49 44.91
N TYR A 286 -7.58 5.65 45.92
CA TYR A 286 -7.96 4.25 45.75
C TYR A 286 -9.13 3.89 46.66
N THR A 287 -10.03 3.02 46.21
CA THR A 287 -11.21 2.57 46.97
C THR A 287 -11.04 1.18 47.60
N GLY A 288 -9.98 0.47 47.22
CA GLY A 288 -9.64 -0.87 47.70
C GLY A 288 -8.62 -0.86 48.84
N THR A 289 -7.79 -1.91 48.90
CA THR A 289 -6.70 -2.07 49.86
C THR A 289 -5.36 -2.14 49.13
N ILE A 290 -4.32 -1.55 49.72
CA ILE A 290 -2.92 -1.76 49.32
C ILE A 290 -2.40 -2.90 50.20
N THR A 291 -1.93 -3.98 49.59
CA THR A 291 -1.49 -5.20 50.30
C THR A 291 -0.02 -5.46 50.01
N ASP A 292 0.80 -5.44 51.06
CA ASP A 292 2.22 -5.77 50.98
C ASP A 292 2.45 -7.27 51.18
N ILE A 293 3.44 -7.83 50.47
CA ILE A 293 3.84 -9.22 50.67
C ILE A 293 4.58 -9.35 52.01
N SER A 294 4.04 -10.15 52.92
CA SER A 294 4.54 -10.21 54.31
C SER A 294 4.63 -11.65 54.85
N ASP A 295 4.80 -12.63 53.96
CA ASP A 295 4.89 -14.06 54.28
C ASP A 295 6.23 -14.41 54.96
N GLU A 296 6.20 -15.25 55.99
CA GLU A 296 7.41 -15.68 56.72
C GLU A 296 8.43 -16.39 55.81
N ARG A 297 7.96 -17.10 54.78
CA ARG A 297 8.81 -17.85 53.83
C ARG A 297 9.63 -16.95 52.92
N LEU A 298 9.25 -15.68 52.82
CA LEU A 298 9.92 -14.66 52.01
C LEU A 298 10.79 -13.72 52.86
N LYS A 299 10.96 -14.02 54.16
CA LYS A 299 11.74 -13.20 55.10
C LYS A 299 12.90 -14.00 55.67
N GLU A 300 14.03 -13.33 55.87
CA GLU A 300 15.21 -13.87 56.53
C GLU A 300 15.72 -12.87 57.58
N ASN A 301 16.61 -13.31 58.48
CA ASN A 301 17.22 -12.46 59.52
C ASN A 301 16.22 -11.74 60.44
N ILE A 302 15.09 -12.37 60.76
CA ILE A 302 14.01 -11.80 61.58
C ILE A 302 14.51 -11.54 63.02
N LYS A 303 14.48 -10.28 63.45
CA LYS A 303 14.88 -9.84 64.79
C LYS A 303 13.79 -8.95 65.41
N PRO A 304 13.58 -9.02 66.74
CA PRO A 304 12.64 -8.13 67.41
C PRO A 304 13.13 -6.68 67.36
N ILE A 305 12.18 -5.75 67.25
CA ILE A 305 12.46 -4.31 67.39
C ILE A 305 12.62 -4.03 68.88
N THR A 306 13.74 -3.42 69.25
CA THR A 306 14.07 -3.08 70.64
C THR A 306 14.21 -1.57 70.79
N ASN A 307 13.95 -1.06 71.99
CA ASN A 307 13.93 0.37 72.33
C ASN A 307 12.97 1.14 71.40
N ALA A 308 11.85 0.54 71.08
CA ALA A 308 10.89 1.08 70.12
C ALA A 308 10.28 2.39 70.64
N LEU A 309 9.98 2.47 71.95
CA LEU A 309 9.45 3.67 72.58
C LEU A 309 10.43 4.84 72.52
N GLU A 310 11.71 4.60 72.85
CA GLU A 310 12.75 5.64 72.78
C GLU A 310 12.94 6.16 71.35
N LYS A 311 13.00 5.25 70.37
CA LYS A 311 13.08 5.62 68.95
C LYS A 311 11.89 6.48 68.50
N LEU A 312 10.68 6.13 68.93
CA LEU A 312 9.47 6.85 68.60
C LEU A 312 9.43 8.25 69.24
N LEU A 313 9.87 8.37 70.50
CA LEU A 313 9.94 9.66 71.21
C LEU A 313 10.91 10.65 70.55
N GLY A 314 11.89 10.16 69.78
CA GLY A 314 12.77 11.00 68.98
C GLY A 314 12.13 11.57 67.70
N ILE A 315 10.93 11.13 67.34
CA ILE A 315 10.22 11.56 66.12
C ILE A 315 9.06 12.48 66.50
N ASN A 316 9.04 13.68 65.93
CA ASN A 316 8.00 14.67 66.19
C ASN A 316 6.95 14.69 65.07
N GLY A 317 5.68 14.58 65.45
CA GLY A 317 4.56 14.89 64.57
C GLY A 317 4.44 16.41 64.37
N VAL A 318 4.37 16.85 63.12
CA VAL A 318 4.32 18.27 62.74
C VAL A 318 3.18 18.55 61.77
N TYR A 319 2.63 19.76 61.87
CA TYR A 319 1.80 20.34 60.81
C TYR A 319 2.70 21.15 59.87
N TYR A 320 2.50 20.99 58.57
CA TYR A 320 3.29 21.70 57.57
C TYR A 320 2.46 22.00 56.33
N ASN A 321 2.97 22.92 55.52
CA ASN A 321 2.55 23.09 54.13
C ASN A 321 3.77 22.85 53.27
N LEU A 322 3.59 22.23 52.10
CA LEU A 322 4.65 22.25 51.08
C LEU A 322 4.92 23.69 50.66
N LYS A 323 6.17 23.98 50.27
CA LYS A 323 6.50 25.26 49.64
C LYS A 323 5.59 25.44 48.42
N ASP A 324 5.07 26.65 48.25
CA ASP A 324 4.13 27.01 47.18
C ASP A 324 2.72 26.36 47.29
N SER A 325 2.40 25.73 48.42
CA SER A 325 1.06 25.21 48.73
C SER A 325 0.45 25.91 49.95
N THR A 326 -0.86 26.16 49.89
CA THR A 326 -1.65 26.65 51.03
C THR A 326 -2.32 25.53 51.81
N ILE A 327 -2.22 24.28 51.33
CA ILE A 327 -2.86 23.11 51.95
C ILE A 327 -2.06 22.70 53.18
N LYS A 328 -2.73 22.73 54.34
CA LYS A 328 -2.18 22.18 55.59
C LYS A 328 -2.19 20.66 55.55
N GLN A 329 -1.04 20.08 55.87
CA GLN A 329 -0.80 18.65 55.97
C GLN A 329 -0.24 18.32 57.36
N ILE A 330 -0.37 17.06 57.75
CA ILE A 330 0.19 16.50 58.97
C ILE A 330 1.18 15.41 58.58
N GLY A 331 2.28 15.29 59.32
CA GLY A 331 3.27 14.24 59.07
C GLY A 331 4.45 14.35 60.02
N VAL A 332 5.60 13.86 59.57
CA VAL A 332 6.87 13.91 60.30
C VAL A 332 7.96 14.53 59.43
N LEU A 333 9.02 15.03 60.06
CA LEU A 333 10.22 15.47 59.33
C LEU A 333 11.12 14.26 59.03
N ALA A 334 11.47 14.06 57.76
CA ALA A 334 12.30 12.94 57.33
C ALA A 334 13.66 12.91 58.03
N GLN A 335 14.22 14.08 58.38
CA GLN A 335 15.50 14.20 59.07
C GLN A 335 15.45 13.70 60.52
N ASP A 336 14.29 13.80 61.18
CA ASP A 336 14.15 13.27 62.54
C ASP A 336 13.96 11.76 62.50
N VAL A 337 13.18 11.26 61.54
CA VAL A 337 13.05 9.81 61.29
C VAL A 337 14.41 9.21 60.91
N GLN A 338 15.21 9.88 60.09
CA GLN A 338 16.51 9.36 59.65
C GLN A 338 17.51 9.13 60.80
N LYS A 339 17.43 9.93 61.87
CA LYS A 339 18.31 9.79 63.04
C LYS A 339 17.97 8.54 63.87
N THR A 340 16.70 8.15 63.92
CA THR A 340 16.19 7.08 64.80
C THR A 340 15.90 5.78 64.05
N LEU A 341 15.41 5.89 62.81
CA LEU A 341 14.97 4.82 61.91
C LEU A 341 15.43 5.16 60.47
N PRO A 342 16.75 5.11 60.17
CA PRO A 342 17.27 5.38 58.83
C PRO A 342 16.68 4.45 57.76
N GLU A 343 16.28 3.23 58.13
CA GLU A 343 15.64 2.25 57.25
C GLU A 343 14.28 2.70 56.69
N SER A 344 13.61 3.64 57.37
CA SER A 344 12.31 4.19 56.97
C SER A 344 12.43 5.40 56.03
N VAL A 345 13.65 5.80 55.67
CA VAL A 345 13.93 7.01 54.89
C VAL A 345 14.69 6.68 53.61
N SER A 346 14.20 7.19 52.49
CA SER A 346 14.81 6.99 51.17
C SER A 346 14.90 8.31 50.41
N LEU A 347 15.76 8.37 49.39
CA LEU A 347 15.84 9.52 48.49
C LEU A 347 14.69 9.48 47.48
N VAL A 348 14.06 10.63 47.24
CA VAL A 348 12.88 10.79 46.40
C VAL A 348 13.07 11.95 45.42
N GLY A 349 12.70 11.68 44.17
CA GLY A 349 12.75 12.65 43.08
C GLY A 349 14.17 12.92 42.60
N ASP A 350 14.29 13.81 41.61
CA ASP A 350 15.54 14.03 40.88
C ASP A 350 16.47 15.03 41.61
N LYS A 351 16.06 15.50 42.79
CA LYS A 351 16.76 16.49 43.63
C LYS A 351 17.22 15.91 44.98
N ASP A 352 17.24 14.59 45.11
CA ASP A 352 17.67 13.88 46.33
C ASP A 352 16.94 14.35 47.61
N TYR A 353 15.64 14.61 47.53
CA TYR A 353 14.86 14.93 48.73
C TYR A 353 14.65 13.67 49.59
N LEU A 354 14.57 13.82 50.91
CA LEU A 354 14.28 12.70 51.81
C LEU A 354 12.77 12.43 51.87
N GLY A 355 12.36 11.21 51.53
CA GLY A 355 11.01 10.69 51.72
C GLY A 355 10.95 9.70 52.89
N VAL A 356 9.77 9.55 53.47
CA VAL A 356 9.51 8.65 54.61
C VAL A 356 8.51 7.58 54.21
N ASP A 357 8.83 6.31 54.44
CA ASP A 357 7.87 5.22 54.40
C ASP A 357 7.08 5.16 55.73
N TYR A 358 5.89 5.74 55.72
CA TYR A 358 5.00 5.74 56.87
C TYR A 358 4.53 4.33 57.28
N THR A 359 4.48 3.37 56.35
CA THR A 359 4.03 2.01 56.67
C THR A 359 5.04 1.29 57.57
N SER A 360 6.33 1.53 57.35
CA SER A 360 7.41 0.99 58.19
C SER A 360 7.43 1.54 59.62
N LEU A 361 6.77 2.67 59.89
CA LEU A 361 6.65 3.21 61.25
C LEU A 361 5.64 2.42 62.11
N VAL A 362 4.70 1.71 61.48
CA VAL A 362 3.64 0.98 62.19
C VAL A 362 4.19 -0.15 63.08
N PRO A 363 5.12 -1.02 62.61
CA PRO A 363 5.78 -2.00 63.48
C PRO A 363 6.47 -1.39 64.71
N VAL A 364 7.11 -0.22 64.55
CA VAL A 364 7.77 0.48 65.67
C VAL A 364 6.73 1.01 66.66
N LEU A 365 5.63 1.58 66.17
CA LEU A 365 4.50 2.00 67.01
C LEU A 365 3.91 0.83 67.81
N ILE A 366 3.77 -0.35 67.19
CA ILE A 366 3.26 -1.55 67.87
C ILE A 366 4.17 -1.96 69.04
N GLU A 367 5.47 -2.05 68.81
CA GLU A 367 6.41 -2.43 69.87
C GLU A 367 6.54 -1.33 70.93
N ALA A 368 6.52 -0.05 70.55
CA ALA A 368 6.51 1.06 71.49
C ALA A 368 5.29 1.03 72.42
N MET A 369 4.11 0.68 71.90
CA MET A 369 2.90 0.51 72.72
C MET A 369 3.02 -0.68 73.69
N LYS A 370 3.65 -1.78 73.26
CA LYS A 370 3.90 -2.94 74.13
C LYS A 370 4.90 -2.59 75.24
N GLU A 371 5.98 -1.89 74.91
CA GLU A 371 6.95 -1.37 75.88
C GLU A 371 6.28 -0.43 76.89
N LEU A 372 5.49 0.54 76.41
CA LEU A 372 4.75 1.49 77.25
C LEU A 372 3.73 0.79 78.16
N LYS A 373 3.05 -0.25 77.66
CA LYS A 373 2.12 -1.06 78.47
C LYS A 373 2.86 -1.79 79.59
N LEU A 374 4.02 -2.38 79.28
CA LEU A 374 4.85 -3.07 80.26
C LEU A 374 5.35 -2.12 81.36
N GLU A 375 5.77 -0.90 81.01
CA GLU A 375 6.17 0.11 81.99
C GLU A 375 5.00 0.53 82.90
N ASN A 376 3.82 0.75 82.31
CA ASN A 376 2.62 1.08 83.08
C ASN A 376 2.23 -0.03 84.07
N ASP A 377 2.36 -1.29 83.69
CA ASP A 377 2.05 -2.41 84.58
C ASP A 377 3.06 -2.49 85.74
N LYS A 378 4.35 -2.32 85.45
CA LYS A 378 5.39 -2.22 86.49
C LYS A 378 5.15 -1.05 87.45
N LEU A 379 4.69 0.09 86.93
CA LEU A 379 4.36 1.25 87.76
C LEU A 379 3.14 0.97 88.65
N LYS A 380 2.09 0.33 88.13
CA LYS A 380 0.91 -0.06 88.90
C LYS A 380 1.24 -1.04 90.02
N GLU A 381 2.01 -2.09 89.72
CA GLU A 381 2.47 -3.05 90.73
C GLU A 381 3.27 -2.35 91.84
N ARG A 382 4.15 -1.41 91.47
CA ARG A 382 4.91 -0.63 92.45
C ARG A 382 4.00 0.23 93.32
N ILE A 383 2.97 0.86 92.76
CA ILE A 383 1.99 1.65 93.51
C ILE A 383 1.23 0.74 94.49
N GLU A 384 0.72 -0.41 94.05
CA GLU A 384 0.02 -1.36 94.93
C GLU A 384 0.90 -1.86 96.10
N LEU A 385 2.20 -2.09 95.85
CA LEU A 385 3.15 -2.47 96.89
C LEU A 385 3.44 -1.34 97.88
N LEU A 386 3.40 -0.08 97.43
CA LEU A 386 3.60 1.09 98.28
C LEU A 386 2.34 1.42 99.10
N GLU A 387 1.15 1.25 98.54
CA GLU A 387 -0.13 1.47 99.23
C GLU A 387 -0.44 0.39 100.29
N LYS A 388 0.20 -0.78 100.20
CA LYS A 388 0.12 -1.85 101.20
C LYS A 388 1.06 -1.65 102.40
N LYS A 389 1.91 -0.63 102.40
CA LYS A 389 2.75 -0.22 103.53
C LYS A 389 2.13 0.97 104.24
#